data_AF-A0A6I6AD60-F1
#
_entry.id   AF-A0A6I6AD60-F1
#
_cell.length_a   1.000
_cell.length_b   1.000
_cell.length_c   1.000
_cell.angle_alpha   90.00
_cell.angle_beta   90.00
_cell.angle_gamma   90.00
#
_symmetry.space_group_name_H-M   'P 1'
#
loop_
_entity.id
_entity.type
_entity.pdbx_description
1 polymer ?
#
loop_
_entity_poly.entity_id
_entity_poly.type
_entity_poly.pdbx_seq_one_letter_code
_entity_poly.pdbx_strand_id
1 'polypeptide(L)'
;MAVGPRVRTTGDSMSSPDDSPSIKQADQVRRTLFKRPLFIVLFLLGTVMAYSLFLIVMFHERVAFFQKHGAHLETEFRNSRGELIRGGYENAPAKHFIPGPLLRYQRSIDGVHLTRSAQLSDSEIDQLFQQLSNFPQLKWLTLEGFHINQPRARALARLTKLEDLALRFCTIDETCLTTLLGQNGLQHVSLANSKFDESELAVFHQQPAQKTLRSLSLSNCQVTDQTAKLIAGCNQLSFLELDGTGISDQGVKILARLPHLEVLILDHTDITDTGVAYLSGTPQLVELSLSNTGTSDEMLESLQLEIPALRVSDD
;
A
#
# COMPACT_ATOMS: atom_id res chain seq x y z
N MET A 1 -44.48 -88.62 -24.68
CA MET A 1 -43.07 -89.00 -24.92
C MET A 1 -42.27 -88.34 -23.80
N ALA A 2 -41.47 -89.03 -22.97
CA ALA A 2 -40.31 -89.88 -23.30
C ALA A 2 -39.23 -89.02 -24.00
N VAL A 3 -37.96 -89.00 -23.55
CA VAL A 3 -37.08 -90.12 -23.17
C VAL A 3 -36.05 -89.71 -22.07
N GLY A 4 -35.63 -90.64 -21.21
CA GLY A 4 -34.43 -90.55 -20.34
C GLY A 4 -33.35 -91.56 -20.79
N PRO A 5 -32.53 -92.21 -19.92
CA PRO A 5 -32.20 -91.96 -18.51
C PRO A 5 -30.67 -92.09 -18.21
N ARG A 6 -30.28 -92.02 -16.91
CA ARG A 6 -29.12 -92.66 -16.19
C ARG A 6 -28.60 -91.69 -15.08
N VAL A 7 -28.48 -91.99 -13.78
CA VAL A 7 -28.14 -93.21 -13.00
C VAL A 7 -26.67 -93.61 -13.23
N ARG A 8 -25.73 -93.59 -12.27
CA ARG A 8 -25.69 -93.80 -10.78
C ARG A 8 -24.49 -92.97 -10.18
N THR A 9 -24.09 -92.87 -8.89
CA THR A 9 -24.33 -93.56 -7.59
C THR A 9 -24.06 -92.59 -6.39
N THR A 10 -23.81 -93.14 -5.19
CA THR A 10 -23.24 -92.59 -3.92
C THR A 10 -21.87 -91.88 -4.05
N GLY A 11 -21.36 -91.10 -3.07
CA GLY A 11 -21.89 -90.70 -1.76
C GLY A 11 -20.79 -90.26 -0.75
N ASP A 12 -21.22 -89.68 0.38
CA ASP A 12 -20.47 -89.36 1.63
C ASP A 12 -19.32 -88.31 1.69
N SER A 13 -19.13 -87.85 2.94
CA SER A 13 -18.03 -87.06 3.54
C SER A 13 -18.04 -85.52 3.46
N MET A 14 -17.62 -84.90 4.56
CA MET A 14 -17.63 -83.46 4.82
C MET A 14 -16.50 -82.72 4.09
N SER A 15 -16.78 -81.48 3.64
CA SER A 15 -16.16 -80.27 4.22
C SER A 15 -16.68 -79.00 3.57
N SER A 16 -17.18 -78.05 4.36
CA SER A 16 -17.33 -76.66 3.93
C SER A 16 -16.01 -75.92 4.14
N PRO A 17 -15.44 -75.23 3.14
CA PRO A 17 -14.39 -74.25 3.38
C PRO A 17 -15.03 -73.02 4.03
N ASP A 18 -14.73 -72.81 5.32
CA ASP A 18 -15.09 -71.60 6.04
C ASP A 18 -14.11 -70.48 5.68
N ASP A 19 -14.35 -69.80 4.54
CA ASP A 19 -13.60 -68.62 4.08
C ASP A 19 -13.91 -67.35 4.92
N SER A 20 -14.14 -67.52 6.22
CA SER A 20 -14.17 -66.43 7.20
C SER A 20 -12.76 -65.85 7.37
N PRO A 21 -12.51 -64.57 6.98
CA PRO A 21 -11.17 -63.99 7.06
C PRO A 21 -10.70 -63.95 8.50
N SER A 22 -9.53 -64.56 8.75
CA SER A 22 -9.04 -64.77 10.11
C SER A 22 -8.98 -63.47 10.92
N ILE A 23 -9.31 -63.54 12.21
CA ILE A 23 -9.38 -62.36 13.10
C ILE A 23 -8.08 -61.54 13.04
N LYS A 24 -6.92 -62.20 12.88
CA LYS A 24 -5.61 -61.56 12.69
C LYS A 24 -5.54 -60.69 11.43
N GLN A 25 -6.08 -61.15 10.29
CA GLN A 25 -6.15 -60.36 9.05
C GLN A 25 -7.11 -59.17 9.21
N ALA A 26 -8.29 -59.37 9.82
CA ALA A 26 -9.24 -58.28 10.07
C ALA A 26 -8.62 -57.16 10.92
N ASP A 27 -7.89 -57.52 11.97
CA ASP A 27 -7.22 -56.57 12.86
C ASP A 27 -6.02 -55.89 12.18
N GLN A 28 -5.27 -56.60 11.32
CA GLN A 28 -4.17 -56.06 10.52
C GLN A 28 -4.67 -55.09 9.43
N VAL A 29 -5.82 -55.37 8.81
CA VAL A 29 -6.53 -54.46 7.90
C VAL A 29 -7.05 -53.23 8.65
N ARG A 30 -7.70 -53.37 9.82
CA ARG A 30 -8.08 -52.22 10.66
C ARG A 30 -6.88 -51.34 11.03
N ARG A 31 -5.78 -51.93 11.48
CA ARG A 31 -4.56 -51.20 11.87
C ARG A 31 -3.90 -50.48 10.69
N THR A 32 -3.98 -51.01 9.47
CA THR A 32 -3.47 -50.31 8.27
C THR A 32 -4.44 -49.24 7.77
N LEU A 33 -5.75 -49.47 7.83
CA LEU A 33 -6.78 -48.48 7.50
C LEU A 33 -6.80 -47.27 8.44
N PHE A 34 -6.47 -47.42 9.73
CA PHE A 34 -6.30 -46.28 10.65
C PHE A 34 -4.95 -45.57 10.46
N LYS A 35 -3.87 -46.30 10.14
CA LYS A 35 -2.55 -45.69 9.94
C LYS A 35 -2.43 -44.87 8.65
N ARG A 36 -3.12 -45.25 7.57
CA ARG A 36 -3.10 -44.52 6.29
C ARG A 36 -3.57 -43.05 6.38
N PRO A 37 -4.77 -42.73 6.90
CA PRO A 37 -5.22 -41.34 7.05
C PRO A 37 -4.37 -40.58 8.06
N LEU A 38 -3.92 -41.20 9.15
CA LEU A 38 -3.00 -40.57 10.10
C LEU A 38 -1.66 -40.20 9.45
N PHE A 39 -1.10 -41.08 8.61
CA PHE A 39 0.13 -40.80 7.86
C PHE A 39 -0.07 -39.69 6.83
N ILE A 40 -1.21 -39.66 6.13
CA ILE A 40 -1.57 -38.57 5.20
C ILE A 40 -1.70 -37.24 5.95
N VAL A 41 -2.35 -37.20 7.11
CA VAL A 41 -2.48 -35.99 7.94
C VAL A 41 -1.12 -35.52 8.45
N LEU A 42 -0.26 -36.43 8.94
CA LEU A 42 1.09 -36.09 9.38
C LEU A 42 1.99 -35.61 8.22
N PHE A 43 1.85 -36.20 7.04
CA PHE A 43 2.56 -35.76 5.83
C PHE A 43 2.10 -34.36 5.39
N LEU A 44 0.79 -34.12 5.32
CA LEU A 44 0.22 -32.81 4.99
C LEU A 44 0.65 -31.75 6.00
N LEU A 45 0.59 -32.05 7.30
CA LEU A 45 1.09 -31.17 8.36
C LEU A 45 2.58 -30.87 8.18
N GLY A 46 3.40 -31.89 7.86
CA GLY A 46 4.82 -31.72 7.54
C GLY A 46 5.06 -30.80 6.34
N THR A 47 4.32 -30.95 5.25
CA THR A 47 4.45 -30.09 4.07
C THR A 47 3.98 -28.65 4.34
N VAL A 48 2.90 -28.44 5.10
CA VAL A 48 2.44 -27.11 5.52
C VAL A 48 3.46 -26.42 6.42
N MET A 49 4.07 -27.13 7.36
CA MET A 49 5.13 -26.60 8.22
C MET A 49 6.40 -26.25 7.42
N ALA A 50 6.83 -27.12 6.50
CA ALA A 50 7.98 -26.86 5.63
C ALA A 50 7.76 -25.67 4.69
N TYR A 51 6.58 -25.56 4.08
CA TYR A 51 6.21 -24.42 3.25
C TYR A 51 6.12 -23.12 4.06
N SER A 52 5.57 -23.16 5.27
CA SER A 52 5.54 -22.01 6.18
C SER A 52 6.95 -21.54 6.56
N LEU A 53 7.88 -22.48 6.85
CA LEU A 53 9.27 -22.16 7.13
C LEU A 53 9.98 -21.55 5.90
N PHE A 54 9.73 -22.08 4.70
CA PHE A 54 10.25 -21.50 3.45
C PHE A 54 9.76 -20.06 3.25
N LEU A 55 8.47 -19.78 3.46
CA LEU A 55 7.93 -18.42 3.38
C LEU A 55 8.54 -17.47 4.42
N ILE A 56 8.84 -17.96 5.63
CA ILE A 56 9.52 -17.18 6.69
C ILE A 56 10.94 -16.79 6.26
N VAL A 57 11.71 -17.74 5.70
CA VAL A 57 13.07 -17.49 5.21
C VAL A 57 13.05 -16.51 4.02
N MET A 58 12.24 -16.78 2.99
CA MET A 58 12.11 -15.90 1.83
C MET A 58 11.66 -14.47 2.21
N PHE A 59 10.80 -14.32 3.22
CA PHE A 59 10.41 -13.01 3.75
C PHE A 59 11.58 -12.29 4.43
N HIS A 60 12.33 -12.98 5.30
CA HIS A 60 13.50 -12.41 5.97
C HIS A 60 14.62 -12.04 4.98
N GLU A 61 14.86 -12.83 3.93
CA GLU A 61 15.84 -12.51 2.88
C GLU A 61 15.48 -11.21 2.15
N ARG A 62 14.19 -10.99 1.84
CA ARG A 62 13.70 -9.74 1.23
C ARG A 62 13.84 -8.55 2.18
N VAL A 63 13.49 -8.72 3.45
CA VAL A 63 13.66 -7.69 4.48
C VAL A 63 15.14 -7.29 4.61
N ALA A 64 16.04 -8.27 4.71
CA ALA A 64 17.49 -8.05 4.76
C ALA A 64 18.03 -7.41 3.47
N PHE A 65 17.50 -7.77 2.29
CA PHE A 65 17.86 -7.11 1.03
C PHE A 65 17.48 -5.62 1.03
N PHE A 66 16.30 -5.25 1.52
CA PHE A 66 15.90 -3.84 1.62
C PHE A 66 16.70 -3.07 2.67
N GLN A 67 16.85 -3.62 3.88
CA GLN A 67 17.67 -3.01 4.95
C GLN A 67 19.13 -2.80 4.51
N LYS A 68 19.74 -3.76 3.78
CA LYS A 68 21.11 -3.64 3.23
C LYS A 68 21.28 -2.41 2.31
N HIS A 69 20.24 -2.00 1.60
CA HIS A 69 20.27 -0.84 0.69
C HIS A 69 19.67 0.42 1.35
N GLY A 70 19.61 0.47 2.68
CA GLY A 70 19.22 1.66 3.43
C GLY A 70 17.72 1.87 3.61
N ALA A 71 16.87 0.87 3.31
CA ALA A 71 15.44 1.00 3.52
C ALA A 71 15.08 1.01 5.02
N HIS A 72 14.28 1.98 5.45
CA HIS A 72 13.46 1.82 6.65
C HIS A 72 12.19 1.04 6.27
N LEU A 73 11.85 0.04 7.07
CA LEU A 73 10.68 -0.82 6.85
C LEU A 73 9.72 -0.64 8.03
N GLU A 74 8.43 -0.52 7.76
CA GLU A 74 7.41 -0.21 8.76
C GLU A 74 6.20 -1.14 8.67
N THR A 75 5.45 -1.24 9.78
CA THR A 75 4.24 -2.06 9.88
C THR A 75 3.22 -1.45 10.85
N GLU A 76 1.94 -1.77 10.66
CA GLU A 76 0.86 -1.42 11.59
C GLU A 76 0.71 -2.50 12.67
N PHE A 77 0.82 -2.12 13.94
CA PHE A 77 0.57 -3.04 15.05
C PHE A 77 -0.26 -2.41 16.16
N ARG A 78 -0.90 -3.25 16.98
CA ARG A 78 -1.64 -2.76 18.15
C ARG A 78 -0.75 -2.70 19.38
N ASN A 79 -0.74 -1.54 20.04
CA ASN A 79 0.00 -1.31 21.27
C ASN A 79 -0.66 -2.01 22.49
N SER A 80 -0.15 -1.75 23.69
CA SER A 80 -0.67 -2.35 24.94
C SER A 80 -2.10 -1.93 25.31
N ARG A 81 -2.60 -0.81 24.77
CA ARG A 81 -3.98 -0.31 24.94
C ARG A 81 -4.92 -0.81 23.84
N GLY A 82 -4.39 -1.46 22.80
CA GLY A 82 -5.14 -1.90 21.62
C GLY A 82 -5.27 -0.84 20.52
N GLU A 83 -4.71 0.35 20.71
CA GLU A 83 -4.63 1.42 19.70
C GLU A 83 -3.73 0.95 18.54
N LEU A 84 -4.10 1.26 17.29
CA LEU A 84 -3.29 0.94 16.11
C LEU A 84 -2.20 2.01 15.96
N ILE A 85 -0.94 1.60 15.82
CA ILE A 85 0.20 2.49 15.60
C ILE A 85 1.05 2.01 14.42
N ARG A 86 1.58 2.97 13.65
CA ARG A 86 2.65 2.73 12.67
C ARG A 86 4.00 2.71 13.42
N GLY A 87 4.97 1.96 12.92
CA GLY A 87 6.34 2.01 13.43
C GLY A 87 7.29 1.06 12.72
N GLY A 88 8.59 1.29 12.89
CA GLY A 88 9.65 0.48 12.30
C GLY A 88 9.52 -1.01 12.63
N TYR A 89 9.63 -1.85 11.60
CA TYR A 89 9.44 -3.30 11.62
C TYR A 89 10.25 -4.01 12.72
N GLU A 90 11.46 -3.54 12.99
CA GLU A 90 12.35 -4.09 14.03
C GLU A 90 11.82 -3.87 15.46
N ASN A 91 10.99 -2.84 15.67
CA ASN A 91 10.37 -2.51 16.94
C ASN A 91 9.00 -3.19 17.16
N ALA A 92 8.49 -3.94 16.18
CA ALA A 92 7.18 -4.57 16.26
C ALA A 92 7.15 -5.68 17.35
N PRO A 93 6.08 -5.82 18.15
CA PRO A 93 6.05 -6.79 19.25
C PRO A 93 6.15 -8.24 18.80
N ALA A 94 7.02 -9.04 19.45
CA ALA A 94 7.34 -10.43 19.10
C ALA A 94 6.12 -11.36 18.92
N LYS A 95 4.97 -11.07 19.54
CA LYS A 95 3.70 -11.81 19.35
C LYS A 95 3.18 -11.80 17.90
N HIS A 96 3.63 -10.87 17.05
CA HIS A 96 3.32 -10.83 15.61
C HIS A 96 4.29 -11.69 14.77
N PHE A 97 5.36 -12.22 15.36
CA PHE A 97 6.41 -12.97 14.66
C PHE A 97 6.25 -14.49 14.78
N ILE A 98 5.41 -14.95 15.71
CA ILE A 98 5.16 -16.36 16.02
C ILE A 98 4.26 -16.98 14.92
N PRO A 99 4.69 -18.06 14.23
CA PRO A 99 3.80 -18.84 13.39
C PRO A 99 2.72 -19.49 14.26
N GLY A 100 1.43 -19.28 13.95
CA GLY A 100 0.31 -19.76 14.74
C GLY A 100 -0.14 -21.21 14.42
N PRO A 101 0.79 -22.16 14.28
CA PRO A 101 0.78 -23.39 13.46
C PRO A 101 -0.04 -23.48 12.16
N LEU A 102 -1.29 -23.02 12.12
CA LEU A 102 -2.23 -23.20 11.03
C LEU A 102 -3.03 -21.94 10.65
N LEU A 103 -2.85 -20.82 11.37
CA LEU A 103 -3.58 -19.58 11.11
C LEU A 103 -2.64 -18.38 10.90
N ARG A 104 -2.66 -17.86 9.67
CA ARG A 104 -2.18 -16.53 9.25
C ARG A 104 -0.81 -16.09 9.78
N TYR A 105 0.25 -16.42 9.02
CA TYR A 105 1.51 -15.68 9.08
C TYR A 105 1.30 -14.26 8.51
N GLN A 106 0.84 -13.33 9.36
CA GLN A 106 0.78 -11.90 9.04
C GLN A 106 2.07 -11.21 9.46
N ARG A 107 3.12 -11.37 8.66
CA ARG A 107 4.16 -10.35 8.54
C ARG A 107 3.94 -9.60 7.22
N SER A 108 3.14 -8.55 7.29
CA SER A 108 3.16 -7.52 6.26
C SER A 108 4.30 -6.56 6.57
N ILE A 109 4.96 -6.10 5.51
CA ILE A 109 5.53 -4.75 5.51
C ILE A 109 4.41 -3.88 4.96
N ASP A 110 3.93 -2.94 5.77
CA ASP A 110 2.85 -2.04 5.43
C ASP A 110 3.41 -0.67 4.96
N GLY A 111 4.66 -0.35 5.33
CA GLY A 111 5.39 0.84 4.91
C GLY A 111 6.83 0.58 4.47
N VAL A 112 7.32 1.30 3.47
CA VAL A 112 8.72 1.33 3.03
C VAL A 112 9.15 2.77 2.83
N HIS A 113 10.30 3.15 3.41
CA HIS A 113 11.00 4.39 3.10
C HIS A 113 12.39 4.05 2.56
N LEU A 114 12.68 4.48 1.33
CA LEU A 114 14.00 4.41 0.69
C LEU A 114 14.50 5.82 0.39
N THR A 115 15.72 6.14 0.84
CA THR A 115 16.47 7.32 0.37
C THR A 115 17.59 6.83 -0.54
N ARG A 116 17.77 7.45 -1.71
CA ARG A 116 18.79 7.02 -2.69
C ARG A 116 20.20 7.29 -2.16
N SER A 117 20.89 6.22 -1.77
CA SER A 117 22.35 6.23 -1.59
C SER A 117 23.05 6.44 -2.94
N ALA A 118 24.07 7.32 -2.95
CA ALA A 118 24.90 7.61 -4.12
C ALA A 118 25.82 6.43 -4.53
N GLN A 119 25.86 5.37 -3.71
CA GLN A 119 26.62 4.14 -3.96
C GLN A 119 25.78 3.07 -4.69
N LEU A 120 24.47 3.24 -4.83
CA LEU A 120 23.59 2.29 -5.52
C LEU A 120 23.72 2.41 -7.05
N SER A 121 24.03 1.30 -7.72
CA SER A 121 23.95 1.21 -9.18
C SER A 121 22.49 1.21 -9.66
N ASP A 122 22.23 1.69 -10.88
CA ASP A 122 20.87 1.64 -11.46
C ASP A 122 20.30 0.22 -11.55
N SER A 123 21.15 -0.81 -11.68
CA SER A 123 20.76 -2.22 -11.61
C SER A 123 20.31 -2.68 -10.22
N GLU A 124 20.89 -2.15 -9.15
CA GLU A 124 20.44 -2.43 -7.77
C GLU A 124 19.14 -1.66 -7.47
N ILE A 125 19.00 -0.45 -8.01
CA ILE A 125 17.75 0.33 -7.96
C ILE A 125 16.64 -0.43 -8.72
N ASP A 126 16.88 -0.91 -9.94
CA ASP A 126 15.89 -1.68 -10.69
C ASP A 126 15.49 -2.98 -9.97
N GLN A 127 16.45 -3.65 -9.30
CA GLN A 127 16.15 -4.80 -8.43
C GLN A 127 15.31 -4.43 -7.21
N LEU A 128 15.55 -3.30 -6.55
CA LEU A 128 14.71 -2.80 -5.45
C LEU A 128 13.28 -2.56 -5.94
N PHE A 129 13.10 -1.82 -7.05
CA PHE A 129 11.77 -1.55 -7.62
C PHE A 129 11.06 -2.84 -8.07
N GLN A 130 11.76 -3.78 -8.69
CA GLN A 130 11.20 -5.10 -9.02
C GLN A 130 10.76 -5.84 -7.75
N GLN A 131 11.57 -5.81 -6.69
CA GLN A 131 11.29 -6.52 -5.45
C GLN A 131 10.23 -5.86 -4.55
N LEU A 132 9.87 -4.58 -4.73
CA LEU A 132 8.74 -3.96 -4.00
C LEU A 132 7.42 -4.75 -4.18
N SER A 133 7.23 -5.38 -5.35
CA SER A 133 6.08 -6.25 -5.63
C SER A 133 5.98 -7.50 -4.71
N ASN A 134 7.03 -7.82 -3.95
CA ASN A 134 7.02 -8.87 -2.93
C ASN A 134 6.33 -8.46 -1.62
N PHE A 135 5.93 -7.19 -1.47
CA PHE A 135 5.18 -6.67 -0.32
C PHE A 135 3.73 -6.33 -0.73
N PRO A 136 2.86 -7.32 -1.01
CA PRO A 136 1.50 -7.10 -1.52
C PRO A 136 0.51 -6.53 -0.48
N GLN A 137 1.00 -6.08 0.68
CA GLN A 137 0.23 -5.37 1.71
C GLN A 137 0.73 -3.92 1.90
N LEU A 138 1.71 -3.48 1.11
CA LEU A 138 2.30 -2.15 1.22
C LEU A 138 1.23 -1.07 0.99
N LYS A 139 1.02 -0.24 2.01
CA LYS A 139 0.09 0.88 2.04
C LYS A 139 0.78 2.23 1.86
N TRP A 140 1.97 2.41 2.43
CA TRP A 140 2.75 3.63 2.26
C TRP A 140 4.14 3.39 1.70
N LEU A 141 4.56 4.27 0.78
CA LEU A 141 5.85 4.21 0.13
C LEU A 141 6.44 5.62 0.01
N THR A 142 7.63 5.82 0.61
CA THR A 142 8.44 7.01 0.44
C THR A 142 9.70 6.66 -0.33
N LEU A 143 9.93 7.37 -1.44
CA LEU A 143 11.13 7.29 -2.27
C LEU A 143 11.75 8.68 -2.37
N GLU A 144 13.01 8.81 -1.92
CA GLU A 144 13.72 10.09 -1.96
C GLU A 144 14.94 10.03 -2.91
N GLY A 145 15.07 10.99 -3.84
CA GLY A 145 16.23 11.14 -4.72
C GLY A 145 16.27 10.22 -5.96
N PHE A 146 15.22 9.44 -6.21
CA PHE A 146 15.20 8.43 -7.27
C PHE A 146 14.85 9.00 -8.66
N HIS A 147 15.36 8.33 -9.70
CA HIS A 147 14.88 8.52 -11.07
C HIS A 147 13.75 7.52 -11.36
N ILE A 148 12.57 8.03 -11.69
CA ILE A 148 11.33 7.27 -11.89
C ILE A 148 11.05 7.17 -13.39
N ASN A 149 11.61 6.12 -14.00
CA ASN A 149 11.41 5.76 -15.39
C ASN A 149 10.18 4.85 -15.59
N GLN A 150 9.78 4.62 -16.84
CA GLN A 150 8.58 3.85 -17.15
C GLN A 150 8.56 2.40 -16.59
N PRO A 151 9.66 1.61 -16.61
CA PRO A 151 9.75 0.34 -15.88
C PRO A 151 9.50 0.47 -14.38
N ARG A 152 10.16 1.42 -13.71
CA ARG A 152 10.00 1.70 -12.27
C ARG A 152 8.57 2.11 -11.94
N ALA A 153 7.98 3.01 -12.73
CA ALA A 153 6.57 3.41 -12.63
C ALA A 153 5.60 2.22 -12.73
N ARG A 154 5.82 1.30 -13.68
CA ARG A 154 5.02 0.07 -13.84
C ARG A 154 5.22 -0.96 -12.73
N ALA A 155 6.35 -0.93 -12.01
CA ALA A 155 6.55 -1.76 -10.82
C ALA A 155 5.75 -1.22 -9.63
N LEU A 156 5.78 0.10 -9.40
CA LEU A 156 5.00 0.76 -8.35
C LEU A 156 3.49 0.69 -8.61
N ALA A 157 3.04 0.81 -9.86
CA ALA A 157 1.64 0.69 -10.24
C ALA A 157 1.03 -0.73 -10.00
N ARG A 158 1.82 -1.70 -9.57
CA ARG A 158 1.35 -3.03 -9.12
C ARG A 158 1.07 -3.12 -7.62
N LEU A 159 1.39 -2.07 -6.86
CA LEU A 159 1.15 -1.97 -5.42
C LEU A 159 -0.31 -1.58 -5.18
N THR A 160 -1.25 -2.47 -5.52
CA THR A 160 -2.71 -2.19 -5.56
C THR A 160 -3.37 -1.93 -4.19
N LYS A 161 -2.58 -1.82 -3.12
CA LYS A 161 -2.97 -1.42 -1.77
C LYS A 161 -2.34 -0.10 -1.32
N LEU A 162 -1.60 0.58 -2.19
CA LEU A 162 -0.93 1.83 -1.87
C LEU A 162 -1.96 2.94 -1.67
N GLU A 163 -1.98 3.50 -0.47
CA GLU A 163 -2.82 4.60 0.00
C GLU A 163 -2.00 5.90 0.10
N ASP A 164 -0.73 5.81 0.53
CA ASP A 164 0.18 6.95 0.68
C ASP A 164 1.42 6.77 -0.25
N LEU A 165 1.73 7.77 -1.08
CA LEU A 165 2.90 7.77 -1.98
C LEU A 165 3.65 9.10 -1.91
N ALA A 166 4.89 9.06 -1.44
CA ALA A 166 5.81 10.18 -1.45
C ALA A 166 6.98 9.91 -2.42
N LEU A 167 7.08 10.73 -3.46
CA LEU A 167 8.21 10.80 -4.39
C LEU A 167 8.90 12.15 -4.16
N ARG A 168 9.91 12.19 -3.30
CA ARG A 168 10.58 13.45 -2.91
C ARG A 168 11.94 13.57 -3.58
N PHE A 169 12.35 14.78 -3.97
CA PHE A 169 13.63 15.00 -4.67
C PHE A 169 13.86 14.10 -5.91
N CYS A 170 12.78 13.58 -6.52
CA CYS A 170 12.84 12.62 -7.60
C CYS A 170 12.87 13.31 -8.97
N THR A 171 13.46 12.66 -9.97
CA THR A 171 13.26 13.03 -11.38
C THR A 171 12.31 12.01 -11.99
N ILE A 172 11.21 12.45 -12.58
CA ILE A 172 10.16 11.58 -13.12
C ILE A 172 10.08 11.77 -14.63
N ASP A 173 10.15 10.68 -15.39
CA ASP A 173 10.06 10.71 -16.85
C ASP A 173 8.62 10.91 -17.32
N GLU A 174 8.46 11.47 -18.52
CA GLU A 174 7.16 11.68 -19.18
C GLU A 174 6.28 10.40 -19.17
N THR A 175 4.98 10.57 -18.91
CA THR A 175 3.94 9.53 -18.76
C THR A 175 4.05 8.66 -17.51
N CYS A 176 5.06 8.86 -16.65
CA CYS A 176 5.25 8.03 -15.47
C CYS A 176 4.28 8.39 -14.33
N LEU A 177 3.96 9.67 -14.10
CA LEU A 177 2.93 10.04 -13.12
C LEU A 177 1.56 9.52 -13.54
N THR A 178 1.23 9.63 -14.83
CA THR A 178 0.00 9.08 -15.43
C THR A 178 -0.09 7.56 -15.22
N THR A 179 1.03 6.85 -15.38
CA THR A 179 1.13 5.40 -15.10
C THR A 179 0.91 5.07 -13.61
N LEU A 180 1.48 5.88 -12.71
CA LEU A 180 1.50 5.65 -11.26
C LEU A 180 0.15 5.94 -10.60
N LEU A 181 -0.39 7.14 -10.84
CA LEU A 181 -1.53 7.69 -10.14
C LEU A 181 -2.85 7.15 -10.69
N GLY A 182 -2.88 6.73 -11.97
CA GLY A 182 -4.09 6.21 -12.62
C GLY A 182 -4.50 4.78 -12.22
N GLN A 183 -3.69 4.04 -11.45
CA GLN A 183 -3.98 2.64 -11.08
C GLN A 183 -4.36 2.45 -9.61
N ASN A 184 -3.97 3.38 -8.72
CA ASN A 184 -4.07 3.22 -7.27
C ASN A 184 -5.07 4.21 -6.66
N GLY A 185 -5.85 3.77 -5.67
CA GLY A 185 -6.78 4.61 -4.90
C GLY A 185 -6.07 5.50 -3.88
N LEU A 186 -5.03 6.22 -4.31
CA LEU A 186 -4.17 7.02 -3.44
C LEU A 186 -4.97 8.09 -2.70
N GLN A 187 -4.70 8.21 -1.40
CA GLN A 187 -5.27 9.20 -0.50
C GLN A 187 -4.25 10.30 -0.17
N HIS A 188 -2.97 9.97 -0.06
CA HIS A 188 -1.91 10.93 0.25
C HIS A 188 -0.83 10.86 -0.83
N VAL A 189 -0.55 11.99 -1.50
CA VAL A 189 0.49 12.09 -2.53
C VAL A 189 1.42 13.27 -2.21
N SER A 190 2.72 13.02 -2.13
CA SER A 190 3.74 14.08 -2.15
C SER A 190 4.65 13.88 -3.34
N LEU A 191 4.85 14.95 -4.12
CA LEU A 191 5.87 15.06 -5.15
C LEU A 191 6.95 16.09 -4.76
N ALA A 192 7.01 16.50 -3.48
CA ALA A 192 7.84 17.61 -3.00
C ALA A 192 9.29 17.58 -3.49
N ASN A 193 9.78 18.71 -3.99
CA ASN A 193 11.11 18.93 -4.57
C ASN A 193 11.42 18.03 -5.80
N SER A 194 10.40 17.42 -6.43
CA SER A 194 10.59 16.55 -7.60
C SER A 194 10.36 17.26 -8.93
N LYS A 195 11.05 16.79 -9.96
CA LYS A 195 10.90 17.26 -11.34
C LYS A 195 10.01 16.32 -12.16
N PHE A 196 8.93 16.88 -12.70
CA PHE A 196 7.95 16.23 -13.59
C PHE A 196 7.28 17.30 -14.48
N ASP A 197 6.44 16.91 -15.43
CA ASP A 197 5.60 17.83 -16.23
C ASP A 197 4.23 18.02 -15.57
N GLU A 198 3.82 19.25 -15.27
CA GLU A 198 2.57 19.52 -14.55
C GLU A 198 1.31 19.06 -15.30
N SER A 199 1.37 18.89 -16.64
CA SER A 199 0.25 18.38 -17.43
C SER A 199 -0.11 16.93 -17.09
N GLU A 200 0.83 16.12 -16.56
CA GLU A 200 0.52 14.77 -16.10
C GLU A 200 -0.42 14.75 -14.88
N LEU A 201 -0.50 15.84 -14.11
CA LEU A 201 -1.44 15.95 -12.99
C LEU A 201 -2.91 15.96 -13.45
N ALA A 202 -3.18 16.06 -14.76
CA ALA A 202 -4.49 15.79 -15.34
C ALA A 202 -5.02 14.37 -15.05
N VAL A 203 -4.16 13.43 -14.64
CA VAL A 203 -4.59 12.14 -14.08
C VAL A 203 -5.48 12.27 -12.83
N PHE A 204 -5.37 13.37 -12.07
CA PHE A 204 -6.25 13.64 -10.93
C PHE A 204 -7.70 14.01 -11.32
N HIS A 205 -7.99 14.29 -12.59
CA HIS A 205 -9.38 14.32 -13.09
C HIS A 205 -9.98 12.92 -13.28
N GLN A 206 -9.16 11.86 -13.23
CA GLN A 206 -9.57 10.49 -13.51
C GLN A 206 -9.90 9.70 -12.24
N GLN A 207 -10.65 8.63 -12.40
CA GLN A 207 -10.97 7.69 -11.33
C GLN A 207 -9.86 6.62 -11.25
N PRO A 208 -9.42 6.19 -10.05
CA PRO A 208 -10.02 6.49 -8.73
C PRO A 208 -9.58 7.84 -8.12
N ALA A 209 -8.41 8.36 -8.48
CA ALA A 209 -7.69 9.41 -7.74
C ALA A 209 -8.54 10.63 -7.37
N GLN A 210 -9.37 11.14 -8.30
CA GLN A 210 -10.28 12.26 -8.10
C GLN A 210 -11.21 12.12 -6.87
N LYS A 211 -11.55 10.89 -6.46
CA LYS A 211 -12.42 10.58 -5.31
C LYS A 211 -11.68 10.06 -4.07
N THR A 212 -10.39 9.76 -4.18
CA THR A 212 -9.61 9.20 -3.06
C THR A 212 -8.63 10.21 -2.48
N LEU A 213 -8.09 11.13 -3.28
CA LEU A 213 -7.06 12.08 -2.85
C LEU A 213 -7.57 13.03 -1.75
N ARG A 214 -6.86 13.00 -0.61
CA ARG A 214 -7.09 13.82 0.60
C ARG A 214 -5.97 14.80 0.88
N SER A 215 -4.74 14.40 0.55
CA SER A 215 -3.53 15.19 0.81
C SER A 215 -2.69 15.24 -0.46
N LEU A 216 -2.31 16.45 -0.86
CA LEU A 216 -1.43 16.69 -2.00
C LEU A 216 -0.33 17.69 -1.62
N SER A 217 0.91 17.29 -1.83
CA SER A 217 2.11 18.04 -1.49
C SER A 217 2.95 18.21 -2.76
N LEU A 218 3.11 19.45 -3.22
CA LEU A 218 3.84 19.83 -4.43
C LEU A 218 4.90 20.92 -4.15
N SER A 219 5.34 21.00 -2.89
CA SER A 219 6.41 21.87 -2.40
C SER A 219 7.60 21.96 -3.35
N ASN A 220 8.04 23.18 -3.67
CA ASN A 220 9.22 23.46 -4.49
C ASN A 220 9.22 22.75 -5.86
N CYS A 221 8.03 22.48 -6.42
CA CYS A 221 7.86 21.91 -7.76
C CYS A 221 7.56 23.00 -8.79
N GLN A 222 7.90 22.74 -10.06
CA GLN A 222 7.62 23.66 -11.17
C GLN A 222 6.15 23.56 -11.64
N VAL A 223 5.22 23.91 -10.76
CA VAL A 223 3.76 23.91 -10.99
C VAL A 223 3.19 25.32 -10.95
N THR A 224 2.06 25.54 -11.63
CA THR A 224 1.43 26.87 -11.80
C THR A 224 -0.08 26.85 -11.52
N ASP A 225 -0.76 27.98 -11.73
CA ASP A 225 -2.23 28.06 -11.80
C ASP A 225 -2.88 27.02 -12.74
N GLN A 226 -2.13 26.42 -13.67
CA GLN A 226 -2.60 25.27 -14.43
C GLN A 226 -2.85 24.05 -13.52
N THR A 227 -1.92 23.71 -12.64
CA THR A 227 -2.11 22.66 -11.62
C THR A 227 -3.33 22.92 -10.74
N ALA A 228 -3.59 24.17 -10.34
CA ALA A 228 -4.80 24.51 -9.58
C ALA A 228 -6.10 24.10 -10.31
N LYS A 229 -6.16 24.24 -11.65
CA LYS A 229 -7.29 23.75 -12.46
C LYS A 229 -7.36 22.23 -12.50
N LEU A 230 -6.21 21.55 -12.60
CA LEU A 230 -6.12 20.08 -12.68
C LEU A 230 -6.60 19.41 -11.36
N ILE A 231 -6.33 20.03 -10.22
CA ILE A 231 -6.74 19.50 -8.91
C ILE A 231 -8.11 20.00 -8.42
N ALA A 232 -8.71 21.00 -9.07
CA ALA A 232 -10.02 21.57 -8.72
C ALA A 232 -11.20 20.56 -8.70
N GLY A 233 -11.02 19.37 -9.26
CA GLY A 233 -12.00 18.27 -9.20
C GLY A 233 -11.80 17.28 -8.04
N CYS A 234 -10.74 17.44 -7.24
CA CYS A 234 -10.41 16.55 -6.11
C CYS A 234 -11.24 16.92 -4.88
N ASN A 235 -12.55 16.70 -4.93
CA ASN A 235 -13.51 17.12 -3.89
C ASN A 235 -13.35 16.45 -2.52
N GLN A 236 -12.30 15.64 -2.30
CA GLN A 236 -11.93 15.05 -1.01
C GLN A 236 -10.62 15.60 -0.46
N LEU A 237 -9.96 16.52 -1.18
CA LEU A 237 -8.70 17.14 -0.78
C LEU A 237 -8.93 18.08 0.41
N SER A 238 -8.31 17.75 1.54
CA SER A 238 -8.34 18.55 2.77
C SER A 238 -6.98 19.15 3.14
N PHE A 239 -5.87 18.57 2.67
CA PHE A 239 -4.52 19.12 2.85
C PHE A 239 -3.88 19.42 1.49
N LEU A 240 -3.44 20.66 1.28
CA LEU A 240 -2.76 21.09 0.06
C LEU A 240 -1.53 21.94 0.39
N GLU A 241 -0.37 21.50 -0.05
CA GLU A 241 0.93 22.13 0.19
C GLU A 241 1.58 22.49 -1.15
N LEU A 242 1.84 23.79 -1.33
CA LEU A 242 2.22 24.47 -2.57
C LEU A 242 3.32 25.53 -2.34
N ASP A 243 4.11 25.38 -1.28
CA ASP A 243 5.22 26.28 -0.97
C ASP A 243 6.26 26.33 -2.10
N GLY A 244 6.84 27.49 -2.37
CA GLY A 244 7.86 27.67 -3.41
C GLY A 244 7.41 27.31 -4.83
N THR A 245 6.11 27.42 -5.14
CA THR A 245 5.54 27.13 -6.48
C THR A 245 5.10 28.39 -7.22
N GLY A 246 4.84 28.28 -8.53
CA GLY A 246 4.35 29.37 -9.39
C GLY A 246 2.84 29.58 -9.33
N ILE A 247 2.22 29.40 -8.16
CA ILE A 247 0.79 29.63 -7.91
C ILE A 247 0.55 31.12 -7.64
N SER A 248 -0.48 31.69 -8.27
CA SER A 248 -0.88 33.09 -8.11
C SER A 248 -2.28 33.23 -7.46
N ASP A 249 -2.69 34.48 -7.22
CA ASP A 249 -4.05 34.83 -6.77
C ASP A 249 -5.15 34.18 -7.65
N GLN A 250 -4.89 33.91 -8.95
CA GLN A 250 -5.85 33.22 -9.82
C GLN A 250 -5.88 31.71 -9.57
N GLY A 251 -4.77 31.10 -9.14
CA GLY A 251 -4.73 29.73 -8.63
C GLY A 251 -5.53 29.62 -7.32
N VAL A 252 -5.26 30.49 -6.34
CA VAL A 252 -5.98 30.52 -5.05
C VAL A 252 -7.50 30.70 -5.25
N LYS A 253 -7.92 31.56 -6.19
CA LYS A 253 -9.34 31.72 -6.60
C LYS A 253 -10.02 30.45 -7.12
N ILE A 254 -9.25 29.47 -7.58
CA ILE A 254 -9.73 28.16 -8.01
C ILE A 254 -9.70 27.18 -6.82
N LEU A 255 -8.61 27.17 -6.04
CA LEU A 255 -8.43 26.31 -4.87
C LEU A 255 -9.46 26.60 -3.75
N ALA A 256 -9.84 27.86 -3.55
CA ALA A 256 -10.86 28.31 -2.61
C ALA A 256 -12.26 27.67 -2.80
N ARG A 257 -12.46 26.95 -3.91
CA ARG A 257 -13.70 26.23 -4.25
C ARG A 257 -13.70 24.75 -3.83
N LEU A 258 -12.57 24.24 -3.34
CA LEU A 258 -12.46 22.86 -2.85
C LEU A 258 -13.30 22.72 -1.55
N PRO A 259 -14.34 21.88 -1.54
CA PRO A 259 -15.40 21.95 -0.52
C PRO A 259 -14.99 21.42 0.86
N HIS A 260 -13.81 20.83 0.98
CA HIS A 260 -13.28 20.18 2.18
C HIS A 260 -11.82 20.58 2.47
N LEU A 261 -11.33 21.68 1.87
CA LEU A 261 -9.97 22.16 2.11
C LEU A 261 -9.85 22.70 3.55
N GLU A 262 -9.03 22.03 4.37
CA GLU A 262 -8.82 22.32 5.79
C GLU A 262 -7.44 22.97 6.04
N VAL A 263 -6.42 22.58 5.29
CA VAL A 263 -5.04 23.08 5.39
C VAL A 263 -4.52 23.51 4.02
N LEU A 264 -4.02 24.74 3.92
CA LEU A 264 -3.43 25.31 2.71
C LEU A 264 -2.09 25.99 3.01
N ILE A 265 -0.99 25.42 2.50
CA ILE A 265 0.37 25.95 2.68
C ILE A 265 0.82 26.58 1.36
N LEU A 266 1.16 27.87 1.38
CA LEU A 266 1.48 28.73 0.23
C LEU A 266 2.75 29.57 0.46
N ASP A 267 3.64 29.16 1.36
CA ASP A 267 4.83 29.94 1.68
C ASP A 267 5.74 30.15 0.46
N HIS A 268 6.45 31.28 0.38
CA HIS A 268 7.38 31.59 -0.71
C HIS A 268 6.72 31.61 -2.12
N THR A 269 5.48 32.10 -2.22
CA THR A 269 4.73 32.25 -3.49
C THR A 269 4.37 33.72 -3.77
N ASP A 270 4.06 34.05 -5.02
CA ASP A 270 3.68 35.41 -5.47
C ASP A 270 2.22 35.80 -5.09
N ILE A 271 1.72 35.33 -3.93
CA ILE A 271 0.37 35.61 -3.45
C ILE A 271 0.27 37.00 -2.81
N THR A 272 -0.84 37.67 -3.06
CA THR A 272 -1.16 38.99 -2.48
C THR A 272 -2.48 38.96 -1.70
N ASP A 273 -2.83 40.07 -1.07
CA ASP A 273 -4.14 40.28 -0.45
C ASP A 273 -5.32 39.98 -1.39
N THR A 274 -5.12 40.13 -2.72
CA THR A 274 -6.14 39.76 -3.71
C THR A 274 -6.37 38.25 -3.77
N GLY A 275 -5.35 37.43 -3.53
CA GLY A 275 -5.44 35.98 -3.40
C GLY A 275 -6.12 35.58 -2.08
N VAL A 276 -5.64 36.15 -0.97
CA VAL A 276 -6.18 35.90 0.38
C VAL A 276 -7.66 36.25 0.47
N ALA A 277 -8.11 37.35 -0.16
CA ALA A 277 -9.51 37.74 -0.20
C ALA A 277 -10.45 36.70 -0.85
N TYR A 278 -9.96 35.77 -1.68
CA TYR A 278 -10.79 34.66 -2.19
C TYR A 278 -11.00 33.52 -1.18
N LEU A 279 -10.15 33.40 -0.15
CA LEU A 279 -10.25 32.35 0.88
C LEU A 279 -11.38 32.60 1.88
N SER A 280 -11.90 33.83 1.96
CA SER A 280 -13.15 34.19 2.66
C SER A 280 -14.33 33.25 2.36
N GLY A 281 -14.36 32.70 1.13
CA GLY A 281 -15.37 31.75 0.67
C GLY A 281 -15.09 30.27 0.97
N THR A 282 -14.09 29.94 1.79
CA THR A 282 -13.61 28.55 2.02
C THR A 282 -13.93 28.08 3.46
N PRO A 283 -15.19 27.69 3.75
CA PRO A 283 -15.72 27.55 5.12
C PRO A 283 -15.22 26.33 5.91
N GLN A 284 -14.23 25.59 5.40
CA GLN A 284 -13.59 24.48 6.09
C GLN A 284 -12.11 24.76 6.41
N LEU A 285 -11.57 25.90 5.97
CA LEU A 285 -10.15 26.23 6.17
C LEU A 285 -9.87 26.49 7.67
N VAL A 286 -8.97 25.71 8.24
CA VAL A 286 -8.54 25.74 9.64
C VAL A 286 -7.08 26.18 9.77
N GLU A 287 -6.24 25.93 8.76
CA GLU A 287 -4.81 26.27 8.80
C GLU A 287 -4.35 26.85 7.44
N LEU A 288 -3.65 27.99 7.48
CA LEU A 288 -3.16 28.73 6.31
C LEU A 288 -1.75 29.23 6.56
N SER A 289 -0.79 28.83 5.73
CA SER A 289 0.60 29.30 5.80
C SER A 289 0.93 30.19 4.59
N LEU A 290 1.49 31.37 4.87
CA LEU A 290 1.77 32.43 3.90
C LEU A 290 3.14 33.11 4.14
N SER A 291 4.06 32.41 4.83
CA SER A 291 5.42 32.90 5.12
C SER A 291 6.14 33.33 3.83
N ASN A 292 6.76 34.51 3.84
CA ASN A 292 7.47 35.09 2.68
C ASN A 292 6.61 35.25 1.40
N THR A 293 5.33 35.64 1.54
CA THR A 293 4.46 36.07 0.43
C THR A 293 4.27 37.60 0.41
N GLY A 294 3.43 38.12 -0.50
CA GLY A 294 3.13 39.55 -0.66
C GLY A 294 1.85 40.01 0.06
N THR A 295 1.48 39.39 1.18
CA THR A 295 0.26 39.67 1.95
C THR A 295 0.50 40.64 3.10
N SER A 296 -0.52 41.42 3.48
CA SER A 296 -0.50 42.34 4.62
C SER A 296 -1.08 41.73 5.90
N ASP A 297 -0.52 42.12 7.06
CA ASP A 297 -1.02 41.72 8.38
C ASP A 297 -2.51 42.10 8.54
N GLU A 298 -2.90 43.27 8.05
CA GLU A 298 -4.29 43.74 8.11
C GLU A 298 -5.27 42.86 7.30
N MET A 299 -4.83 42.27 6.18
CA MET A 299 -5.65 41.31 5.42
C MET A 299 -5.75 39.97 6.15
N LEU A 300 -4.68 39.52 6.81
CA LEU A 300 -4.68 38.29 7.61
C LEU A 300 -5.57 38.42 8.86
N GLU A 301 -5.49 39.54 9.58
CA GLU A 301 -6.43 39.86 10.67
C GLU A 301 -7.88 39.88 10.18
N SER A 302 -8.15 40.51 9.03
CA SER A 302 -9.50 40.57 8.46
C SER A 302 -10.01 39.18 8.05
N LEU A 303 -9.17 38.29 7.52
CA LEU A 303 -9.58 36.92 7.18
C LEU A 303 -9.86 36.08 8.44
N GLN A 304 -9.09 36.25 9.52
CA GLN A 304 -9.37 35.60 10.80
C GLN A 304 -10.69 36.07 11.43
N LEU A 305 -11.11 37.32 11.20
CA LEU A 305 -12.43 37.82 11.62
C LEU A 305 -13.59 37.22 10.79
N GLU A 306 -13.38 36.93 9.50
CA GLU A 306 -14.36 36.25 8.65
C GLU A 306 -14.41 34.73 8.88
N ILE A 307 -13.28 34.12 9.25
CA ILE A 307 -13.14 32.69 9.53
C ILE A 307 -12.55 32.50 10.96
N PRO A 308 -13.35 32.59 12.05
CA PRO A 308 -12.86 32.56 13.43
C PRO A 308 -12.26 31.22 13.92
N ALA A 309 -12.20 30.21 13.05
CA ALA A 309 -11.52 28.94 13.29
C ALA A 309 -10.14 28.85 12.59
N LEU A 310 -9.81 29.84 11.76
CA LEU A 310 -8.57 29.88 10.98
C LEU A 310 -7.38 30.18 11.88
N ARG A 311 -6.33 29.39 11.71
CA ARG A 311 -4.99 29.61 12.26
C ARG A 311 -4.07 29.98 11.10
N VAL A 312 -3.43 31.14 11.20
CA VAL A 312 -2.28 31.48 10.35
C VAL A 312 -1.02 30.96 11.04
N SER A 313 -0.06 30.45 10.25
CA SER A 313 1.22 29.91 10.74
C SER A 313 2.40 30.75 10.25
N ASP A 314 3.29 31.08 11.19
CA ASP A 314 4.46 31.96 11.02
C ASP A 314 5.78 31.22 11.34
N ASP A 315 5.91 29.96 10.88
CA ASP A 315 7.09 29.09 11.07
C ASP A 315 8.21 29.33 10.02
#